data_AF-A0A970WNX0-F1
#
_entry.id   AF-A0A970WNX0-F1
#
_cell.length_a   1.000
_cell.length_b   1.000
_cell.length_c   1.000
_cell.angle_alpha   90.00
_cell.angle_beta   90.00
_cell.angle_gamma   90.00
#
_symmetry.space_group_name_H-M   'P 1'
#
loop_
_entity.id
_entity.type
_entity.pdbx_description
1 polymer ?
#
loop_
_entity_poly.entity_id
_entity_poly.type
_entity_poly.pdbx_seq_one_letter_code
_entity_poly.pdbx_strand_id
1 'polypeptide(L)'
;MTLYPLYIGGQVRFRSQVAFVNMTLPFPHLPTTECVEPWEPEGLRRWLPSWIGSDWFEPIIVVKLGKEPVSREILARIGRLPHLEYLELRHSEVQLNDLESLAGCRSLKYLHLYGEHLGNVHVRFPSDLPALEELILSGTDVDDRGLESISHLHNLRRLWVTGAQEVTSDGVASLAKCTRLEELNLARTKADDGALWQLLKLPNLRTLDVEFTSVTATGVNRFREARPNCRVYWNEPF
;
A
#
# COMPACT_ATOMS: atom_id res chain seq x y z
N MET A 1 15.88 27.23 28.38
CA MET A 1 15.69 26.68 27.02
C MET A 1 14.54 25.68 27.14
N THR A 2 13.33 26.14 26.81
CA THR A 2 12.07 25.47 27.13
C THR A 2 11.83 24.37 26.10
N LEU A 3 11.86 23.10 26.52
CA LEU A 3 11.52 21.96 25.68
C LEU A 3 9.99 21.84 25.65
N TYR A 4 9.39 22.02 24.46
CA TYR A 4 7.99 21.71 24.24
C TYR A 4 7.80 20.19 24.16
N PRO A 5 6.71 19.62 24.69
CA PRO A 5 6.37 18.22 24.45
C PRO A 5 6.00 18.03 22.97
N LEU A 6 6.75 17.16 22.28
CA LEU A 6 6.50 16.80 20.88
C LEU A 6 5.44 15.69 20.85
N TYR A 7 4.23 16.02 20.40
CA TYR A 7 3.15 15.05 20.20
C TYR A 7 3.43 14.16 18.95
N ILE A 8 3.42 12.85 19.13
CA ILE A 8 3.78 11.85 18.12
C ILE A 8 2.68 10.77 18.09
N GLY A 9 1.88 10.75 17.01
CA GLY A 9 0.70 9.89 16.89
C GLY A 9 0.71 8.99 15.65
N GLY A 10 0.37 7.71 15.82
CA GLY A 10 -0.13 6.78 14.79
C GLY A 10 -1.64 6.53 14.98
N GLN A 11 -2.35 6.05 13.96
CA GLN A 11 -3.81 5.83 14.03
C GLN A 11 -4.17 4.37 13.78
N VAL A 12 -4.92 3.77 14.71
CA VAL A 12 -5.55 2.46 14.53
C VAL A 12 -7.05 2.64 14.68
N ARG A 13 -7.83 2.16 13.71
CA ARG A 13 -9.30 2.28 13.73
C ARG A 13 -9.97 0.92 13.84
N PHE A 14 -10.95 0.86 14.72
CA PHE A 14 -11.85 -0.27 14.94
C PHE A 14 -13.23 0.04 14.33
N ARG A 15 -14.14 -0.94 14.33
CA ARG A 15 -15.49 -0.77 13.76
C ARG A 15 -16.26 0.37 14.41
N SER A 16 -16.13 0.56 15.72
CA SER A 16 -16.91 1.57 16.45
C SER A 16 -16.09 2.76 16.97
N GLN A 17 -14.75 2.68 16.99
CA GLN A 17 -13.89 3.71 17.60
C GLN A 17 -12.60 4.00 16.82
N VAL A 18 -12.09 5.23 16.96
CA VAL A 18 -10.77 5.66 16.48
C VAL A 18 -9.85 5.75 17.69
N ALA A 19 -8.81 4.91 17.76
CA ALA A 19 -7.76 5.04 18.76
C ALA A 19 -6.57 5.80 18.16
N PHE A 20 -6.15 6.86 18.85
CA PHE A 20 -4.89 7.54 18.57
C PHE A 20 -3.82 6.90 19.46
N VAL A 21 -2.78 6.33 18.86
CA VAL A 21 -1.62 5.86 19.62
C VAL A 21 -0.75 7.09 19.90
N ASN A 22 -0.94 7.73 21.05
CA ASN A 22 -0.07 8.79 21.57
C ASN A 22 0.92 8.17 22.57
N MET A 23 2.21 8.18 22.25
CA MET A 23 3.24 7.80 23.20
C MET A 23 3.51 8.94 24.18
N THR A 24 3.04 8.82 25.41
CA THR A 24 3.69 9.47 26.54
C THR A 24 3.75 8.44 27.66
N LEU A 25 4.93 7.84 27.87
CA LEU A 25 5.16 6.90 28.97
C LEU A 25 5.01 7.65 30.30
N PRO A 26 4.40 6.99 31.30
CA PRO A 26 5.09 6.90 32.58
C PRO A 26 5.07 5.45 33.10
N PHE A 27 6.24 4.94 33.48
CA PHE A 27 6.36 3.84 34.44
C PHE A 27 6.73 4.42 35.82
N PRO A 28 6.60 3.68 36.94
CA PRO A 28 5.90 2.40 37.17
C PRO A 28 4.90 2.48 38.37
N HIS A 29 4.05 1.45 38.54
CA HIS A 29 3.85 0.68 39.78
C HIS A 29 2.76 -0.39 39.52
N LEU A 30 3.13 -1.67 39.61
CA LEU A 30 2.19 -2.81 39.66
C LEU A 30 1.86 -3.12 41.13
N PRO A 31 0.67 -3.70 41.38
CA PRO A 31 0.62 -4.88 42.23
C PRO A 31 0.04 -6.10 41.50
N THR A 32 0.65 -7.23 41.83
CA THR A 32 0.34 -8.61 41.48
C THR A 32 -1.04 -9.05 41.96
N THR A 33 -1.79 -9.82 41.14
CA THR A 33 -2.29 -11.17 41.47
C THR A 33 -3.09 -11.79 40.32
N GLU A 34 -2.68 -13.03 40.00
CA GLU A 34 -3.44 -14.21 39.56
C GLU A 34 -4.62 -14.11 38.59
N CYS A 35 -4.48 -14.76 37.43
CA CYS A 35 -5.40 -15.81 36.94
C CYS A 35 -4.67 -16.69 35.90
N VAL A 36 -4.77 -18.01 36.05
CA VAL A 36 -4.20 -19.03 35.14
C VAL A 36 -5.35 -19.71 34.38
N GLU A 37 -5.03 -20.16 33.16
CA GLU A 37 -5.71 -21.13 32.27
C GLU A 37 -6.75 -20.57 31.25
N PRO A 38 -6.98 -21.19 30.06
CA PRO A 38 -6.13 -22.10 29.27
C PRO A 38 -6.12 -21.77 27.74
N TRP A 39 -5.04 -22.15 27.02
CA TRP A 39 -4.80 -22.02 25.57
C TRP A 39 -4.60 -20.58 25.02
N GLU A 40 -3.35 -20.10 24.94
CA GLU A 40 -3.00 -18.79 24.37
C GLU A 40 -1.99 -18.88 23.21
N PRO A 41 -2.27 -18.30 22.02
CA PRO A 41 -1.25 -18.03 21.03
C PRO A 41 -0.43 -16.81 21.47
N GLU A 42 0.66 -17.05 22.21
CA GLU A 42 1.52 -16.09 22.93
C GLU A 42 2.05 -14.88 22.11
N GLY A 43 1.94 -14.91 20.79
CA GLY A 43 2.50 -13.86 19.93
C GLY A 43 1.65 -12.61 19.79
N LEU A 44 0.32 -12.71 19.84
CA LEU A 44 -0.59 -11.58 19.56
C LEU A 44 -0.87 -10.74 20.80
N ARG A 45 -0.99 -11.36 21.98
CA ARG A 45 -1.36 -10.69 23.24
C ARG A 45 -0.25 -9.88 23.91
N ARG A 46 1.03 -10.00 23.51
CA ARG A 46 2.11 -9.23 24.16
C ARG A 46 2.41 -7.87 23.52
N TRP A 47 2.37 -7.78 22.20
CA TRP A 47 2.70 -6.51 21.52
C TRP A 47 1.50 -5.59 21.34
N LEU A 48 0.31 -6.15 21.09
CA LEU A 48 -0.90 -5.38 20.89
C LEU A 48 -1.17 -4.52 22.15
N PRO A 49 -1.10 -5.06 23.38
CA PRO A 49 -1.28 -4.24 24.58
C PRO A 49 -0.20 -3.20 24.81
N SER A 50 1.06 -3.47 24.44
CA SER A 50 2.13 -2.47 24.50
C SER A 50 1.96 -1.34 23.48
N TRP A 51 1.17 -1.54 22.42
CA TRP A 51 0.96 -0.56 21.35
C TRP A 51 -0.41 0.14 21.40
N ILE A 52 -1.47 -0.57 21.80
CA ILE A 52 -2.85 -0.07 21.77
C ILE A 52 -3.64 -0.32 23.07
N GLY A 53 -3.11 -1.02 24.08
CA GLY A 53 -3.76 -1.28 25.38
C GLY A 53 -4.35 -2.70 25.52
N SER A 54 -4.64 -3.15 26.75
CA SER A 54 -5.03 -4.54 27.08
C SER A 54 -6.50 -4.88 26.85
N ASP A 55 -7.35 -3.92 26.51
CA ASP A 55 -8.80 -4.01 26.74
C ASP A 55 -9.63 -3.98 25.44
N TRP A 56 -9.28 -4.75 24.41
CA TRP A 56 -9.92 -4.59 23.09
C TRP A 56 -10.52 -5.88 22.52
N PHE A 57 -11.85 -5.87 22.38
CA PHE A 57 -12.68 -6.97 21.86
C PHE A 57 -13.20 -6.74 20.42
N GLU A 58 -12.73 -5.70 19.72
CA GLU A 58 -13.17 -5.37 18.35
C GLU A 58 -12.11 -5.69 17.28
N PRO A 59 -12.53 -6.05 16.05
CA PRO A 59 -11.61 -6.30 14.95
C PRO A 59 -10.89 -5.00 14.53
N ILE A 60 -9.55 -5.09 14.39
CA ILE A 60 -8.73 -4.03 13.81
C ILE A 60 -8.99 -3.97 12.30
N ILE A 61 -9.42 -2.82 11.81
CA ILE A 61 -9.79 -2.60 10.40
C ILE A 61 -8.83 -1.66 9.69
N VAL A 62 -8.25 -0.69 10.40
CA VAL A 62 -7.35 0.31 9.82
C VAL A 62 -6.08 0.38 10.66
N VAL A 63 -4.93 0.31 10.01
CA VAL A 63 -3.62 0.56 10.62
C VAL A 63 -2.89 1.61 9.80
N LYS A 64 -2.49 2.72 10.43
CA LYS A 64 -1.66 3.77 9.83
C LYS A 64 -0.41 3.99 10.64
N LEU A 65 0.74 3.70 10.05
CA LEU A 65 2.08 3.84 10.64
C LEU A 65 2.87 4.82 9.78
N GLY A 66 3.54 5.81 10.39
CA GLY A 66 4.24 6.81 9.58
C GLY A 66 5.30 7.68 10.23
N LYS A 67 5.68 7.41 11.49
CA LYS A 67 6.78 8.13 12.16
C LYS A 67 7.95 7.24 12.55
N GLU A 68 7.78 5.93 12.61
CA GLU A 68 8.83 4.98 12.97
C GLU A 68 9.04 3.96 11.84
N PRO A 69 10.29 3.55 11.60
CA PRO A 69 10.58 2.51 10.62
C PRO A 69 9.84 1.24 11.04
N VAL A 70 8.98 0.77 10.14
CA VAL A 70 8.26 -0.49 10.33
C VAL A 70 9.25 -1.61 10.03
N SER A 71 9.57 -2.42 11.04
CA SER A 71 10.40 -3.60 10.84
C SER A 71 9.59 -4.76 10.23
N ARG A 72 10.28 -5.72 9.61
CA ARG A 72 9.68 -6.96 9.11
C ARG A 72 8.88 -7.70 10.18
N GLU A 73 9.32 -7.63 11.43
CA GLU A 73 8.65 -8.29 12.56
C GLU A 73 7.30 -7.64 12.86
N ILE A 74 7.20 -6.31 12.77
CA ILE A 74 5.94 -5.58 12.93
C ILE A 74 5.00 -5.94 11.76
N LEU A 75 5.53 -5.96 10.53
CA LEU A 75 4.74 -6.33 9.36
C LEU A 75 4.19 -7.76 9.44
N ALA A 76 4.99 -8.72 9.92
CA ALA A 76 4.56 -10.10 10.13
C ALA A 76 3.46 -10.23 11.20
N ARG A 77 3.42 -9.32 12.18
CA ARG A 77 2.33 -9.26 13.16
C ARG A 77 1.07 -8.65 12.57
N ILE A 78 1.20 -7.59 11.77
CA ILE A 78 0.09 -6.99 11.01
C ILE A 78 -0.53 -8.04 10.08
N GLY A 79 0.30 -8.87 9.45
CA GLY A 79 -0.10 -10.00 8.62
C GLY A 79 -1.04 -11.01 9.27
N ARG A 80 -1.17 -11.00 10.61
CA ARG A 80 -2.06 -11.87 11.37
C ARG A 80 -3.42 -11.24 11.68
N LEU A 81 -3.73 -10.08 11.08
CA LEU A 81 -4.99 -9.37 11.29
C LEU A 81 -5.99 -9.70 10.16
N PRO A 82 -6.86 -10.73 10.30
CA PRO A 82 -7.70 -11.22 9.20
C PRO A 82 -8.80 -10.23 8.78
N HIS A 83 -9.13 -9.26 9.63
CA HIS A 83 -10.15 -8.23 9.41
C HIS A 83 -9.58 -6.88 9.00
N LEU A 84 -8.26 -6.77 8.83
CA LEU A 84 -7.63 -5.53 8.39
C LEU A 84 -8.11 -5.21 6.97
N GLU A 85 -8.70 -4.03 6.77
CA GLU A 85 -9.17 -3.54 5.46
C GLU A 85 -8.27 -2.45 4.90
N TYR A 86 -7.57 -1.69 5.76
CA TYR A 86 -6.71 -0.58 5.35
C TYR A 86 -5.37 -0.64 6.07
N LEU A 87 -4.29 -0.62 5.31
CA LEU A 87 -2.92 -0.53 5.82
C LEU A 87 -2.18 0.61 5.11
N GLU A 88 -1.68 1.56 5.89
CA GLU A 88 -0.80 2.62 5.41
C GLU A 88 0.51 2.59 6.17
N LEU A 89 1.60 2.45 5.43
CA LEU A 89 2.97 2.51 5.94
C LEU A 89 3.69 3.67 5.26
N ARG A 90 4.04 4.71 6.02
CA ARG A 90 4.93 5.79 5.58
C ARG A 90 6.31 5.58 6.19
N HIS A 91 7.37 5.91 5.47
CA HIS A 91 8.75 5.83 5.94
C HIS A 91 9.10 4.43 6.48
N SER A 92 9.01 3.45 5.59
CA SER A 92 9.21 2.05 5.94
C SER A 92 10.55 1.54 5.44
N GLU A 93 11.28 0.80 6.29
CA GLU A 93 12.40 -0.04 5.86
C GLU A 93 11.91 -1.37 5.23
N VAL A 94 10.61 -1.64 5.30
CA VAL A 94 9.96 -2.80 4.69
C VAL A 94 10.29 -2.84 3.20
N GLN A 95 10.98 -3.88 2.78
CA GLN A 95 11.18 -4.11 1.36
C GLN A 95 9.93 -4.73 0.74
N LEU A 96 9.73 -4.60 -0.57
CA LEU A 96 8.51 -5.11 -1.22
C LEU A 96 8.36 -6.64 -1.16
N ASN A 97 9.46 -7.38 -0.97
CA ASN A 97 9.46 -8.83 -0.70
C ASN A 97 8.91 -9.17 0.70
N ASP A 98 8.98 -8.27 1.67
CA ASP A 98 8.43 -8.50 3.02
C ASP A 98 6.89 -8.49 3.01
N LEU A 99 6.26 -7.96 1.95
CA LEU A 99 4.81 -7.93 1.79
C LEU A 99 4.19 -9.33 1.73
N GLU A 100 4.96 -10.39 1.45
CA GLU A 100 4.51 -11.77 1.60
C GLU A 100 3.94 -12.05 3.00
N SER A 101 4.47 -11.34 4.02
CA SER A 101 4.01 -11.44 5.40
C SER A 101 2.56 -11.00 5.59
N LEU A 102 1.99 -10.24 4.64
CA LEU A 102 0.59 -9.78 4.68
C LEU A 102 -0.42 -10.82 4.17
N ALA A 103 0.01 -12.04 3.81
CA ALA A 103 -0.85 -13.09 3.27
C ALA A 103 -2.06 -13.47 4.18
N GLY A 104 -2.00 -13.21 5.49
CA GLY A 104 -3.12 -13.43 6.40
C GLY A 104 -4.18 -12.32 6.41
N CYS A 105 -3.89 -11.14 5.84
CA CYS A 105 -4.80 -9.99 5.75
C CYS A 105 -5.82 -10.16 4.61
N ARG A 106 -6.64 -11.22 4.65
CA ARG A 106 -7.56 -11.59 3.55
C ARG A 106 -8.65 -10.55 3.26
N SER A 107 -8.92 -9.65 4.20
CA SER A 107 -9.89 -8.56 4.05
C SER A 107 -9.27 -7.25 3.57
N LEU A 108 -7.96 -7.21 3.30
CA LEU A 108 -7.24 -5.98 2.97
C LEU A 108 -7.71 -5.45 1.62
N LYS A 109 -8.27 -4.24 1.62
CA LYS A 109 -8.78 -3.52 0.45
C LYS A 109 -7.85 -2.40 0.00
N TYR A 110 -7.21 -1.74 0.96
CA TYR A 110 -6.37 -0.56 0.73
C TYR A 110 -4.97 -0.80 1.31
N LEU A 111 -3.95 -0.77 0.45
CA LEU A 111 -2.55 -0.89 0.85
C LEU A 111 -1.75 0.29 0.31
N HIS A 112 -1.34 1.19 1.20
CA HIS A 112 -0.59 2.38 0.84
C HIS A 112 0.81 2.30 1.42
N LEU A 113 1.81 2.29 0.53
CA LEU A 113 3.21 2.27 0.87
C LEU A 113 3.87 3.53 0.30
N TYR A 114 4.41 4.33 1.21
CA TYR A 114 5.12 5.56 0.87
C TYR A 114 6.54 5.44 1.42
N GLY A 115 7.55 5.51 0.56
CA GLY A 115 8.94 5.49 1.00
C GLY A 115 9.84 6.14 -0.02
N GLU A 116 10.95 6.69 0.47
CA GLU A 116 12.09 7.04 -0.35
C GLU A 116 13.03 5.83 -0.28
N HIS A 117 13.25 5.13 -1.40
CA HIS A 117 14.12 3.95 -1.49
C HIS A 117 13.52 2.64 -0.94
N LEU A 118 12.25 2.35 -1.26
CA LEU A 118 11.72 0.98 -1.14
C LEU A 118 12.36 0.11 -2.22
N GLY A 119 13.62 -0.26 -1.99
CA GLY A 119 14.43 -1.06 -2.90
C GLY A 119 13.96 -2.50 -2.97
N ASN A 120 13.70 -2.98 -4.20
CA ASN A 120 13.98 -4.32 -4.70
C ASN A 120 13.37 -4.50 -6.09
N VAL A 121 14.23 -4.84 -7.06
CA VAL A 121 13.94 -5.16 -8.47
C VAL A 121 13.01 -6.39 -8.62
N HIS A 122 12.68 -7.10 -7.54
CA HIS A 122 11.94 -8.37 -7.60
C HIS A 122 10.82 -8.39 -6.57
N VAL A 123 9.78 -7.61 -6.85
CA VAL A 123 8.55 -7.65 -6.08
C VAL A 123 7.83 -8.96 -6.38
N ARG A 124 7.61 -9.77 -5.35
CA ARG A 124 6.59 -10.82 -5.36
C ARG A 124 5.50 -10.39 -4.41
N PHE A 125 4.44 -9.78 -4.95
CA PHE A 125 3.23 -9.60 -4.17
C PHE A 125 2.71 -10.99 -3.76
N PRO A 126 2.34 -11.22 -2.49
CA PRO A 126 1.72 -12.48 -2.09
C PRO A 126 0.54 -12.71 -3.03
N SER A 127 0.55 -13.87 -3.70
CA SER A 127 -0.33 -14.13 -4.84
C SER A 127 -1.83 -14.18 -4.52
N ASP A 128 -2.25 -13.83 -3.31
CA ASP A 128 -3.65 -13.80 -2.88
C ASP A 128 -3.87 -12.73 -1.80
N LEU A 129 -3.86 -11.45 -2.16
CA LEU A 129 -4.66 -10.43 -1.45
C LEU A 129 -6.00 -10.28 -2.20
N PRO A 130 -6.94 -11.23 -2.03
CA PRO A 130 -8.10 -11.36 -2.92
C PRO A 130 -9.06 -10.19 -2.82
N ALA A 131 -9.02 -9.41 -1.74
CA ALA A 131 -9.89 -8.26 -1.54
C ALA A 131 -9.24 -6.92 -1.95
N LEU A 132 -7.99 -6.92 -2.44
CA LEU A 132 -7.29 -5.66 -2.67
C LEU A 132 -7.90 -4.89 -3.85
N GLU A 133 -8.33 -3.67 -3.57
CA GLU A 133 -8.96 -2.75 -4.52
C GLU A 133 -8.05 -1.55 -4.84
N GLU A 134 -7.18 -1.16 -3.91
CA GLU A 134 -6.29 -0.02 -4.06
C GLU A 134 -4.88 -0.33 -3.56
N LEU A 135 -3.91 -0.04 -4.42
CA LEU A 135 -2.50 -0.20 -4.16
C LEU A 135 -1.77 1.08 -4.54
N ILE A 136 -1.23 1.77 -3.54
CA ILE A 136 -0.40 2.97 -3.74
C ILE A 136 1.04 2.61 -3.39
N LEU A 137 1.92 2.71 -4.39
CA LEU A 137 3.36 2.49 -4.33
C LEU A 137 4.05 3.76 -4.86
N SER A 138 4.19 4.77 -4.01
CA SER A 138 4.85 6.03 -4.42
C SER A 138 6.29 6.08 -3.93
N GLY A 139 7.22 6.42 -4.82
CA GLY A 139 8.66 6.49 -4.51
C GLY A 139 9.33 5.13 -4.35
N THR A 140 8.76 4.09 -4.96
CA THR A 140 9.24 2.70 -4.86
C THR A 140 10.05 2.28 -6.08
N ASP A 141 10.99 1.35 -5.90
CA ASP A 141 11.79 0.77 -6.99
C ASP A 141 11.05 -0.39 -7.70
N VAL A 142 9.74 -0.22 -7.94
CA VAL A 142 8.95 -1.19 -8.71
C VAL A 142 9.44 -1.20 -10.15
N ASP A 143 9.59 -2.40 -10.71
CA ASP A 143 9.95 -2.63 -12.10
C ASP A 143 8.81 -3.36 -12.86
N ASP A 144 9.08 -3.70 -14.13
CA ASP A 144 8.12 -4.43 -14.96
C ASP A 144 7.71 -5.80 -14.40
N ARG A 145 8.61 -6.48 -13.67
CA ARG A 145 8.32 -7.76 -13.00
C ARG A 145 7.41 -7.55 -11.80
N GLY A 146 7.57 -6.43 -11.11
CA GLY A 146 6.64 -6.02 -10.07
C GLY A 146 5.24 -5.76 -10.62
N LEU A 147 5.11 -5.09 -11.77
CA LEU A 147 3.82 -4.93 -12.45
C LEU A 147 3.23 -6.28 -12.92
N GLU A 148 4.06 -7.21 -13.38
CA GLU A 148 3.61 -8.57 -13.68
C GLU A 148 3.03 -9.25 -12.42
N SER A 149 3.69 -9.13 -11.28
CA SER A 149 3.16 -9.66 -10.01
C SER A 149 1.86 -8.98 -9.58
N ILE A 150 1.76 -7.66 -9.73
CA ILE A 150 0.54 -6.88 -9.44
C ILE A 150 -0.61 -7.29 -10.38
N SER A 151 -0.32 -7.77 -11.60
CA SER A 151 -1.34 -8.19 -12.57
C SER A 151 -2.23 -9.36 -12.11
N HIS A 152 -1.81 -10.06 -11.05
CA HIS A 152 -2.59 -11.13 -10.41
C HIS A 152 -3.63 -10.60 -9.41
N LEU A 153 -3.60 -9.32 -9.06
CA LEU A 153 -4.58 -8.68 -8.18
C LEU A 153 -5.85 -8.31 -8.97
N HIS A 154 -6.66 -9.33 -9.30
CA HIS A 154 -7.80 -9.20 -10.21
C HIS A 154 -8.91 -8.24 -9.73
N ASN A 155 -8.93 -7.89 -8.44
CA ASN A 155 -9.88 -6.94 -7.86
C ASN A 155 -9.38 -5.50 -7.80
N LEU A 156 -8.16 -5.24 -8.28
CA LEU A 156 -7.55 -3.92 -8.23
C LEU A 156 -8.31 -2.92 -9.12
N ARG A 157 -8.66 -1.79 -8.51
CA ARG A 157 -9.38 -0.65 -9.11
C ARG A 157 -8.50 0.58 -9.22
N ARG A 158 -7.58 0.78 -8.28
CA ARG A 158 -6.63 1.90 -8.26
C ARG A 158 -5.21 1.40 -8.08
N LEU A 159 -4.32 1.83 -8.97
CA LEU A 159 -2.89 1.53 -8.89
C LEU A 159 -2.08 2.81 -9.11
N TRP A 160 -1.27 3.18 -8.12
CA TRP A 160 -0.30 4.27 -8.27
C TRP A 160 1.11 3.70 -8.13
N VAL A 161 1.94 3.89 -9.14
CA VAL A 161 3.37 3.53 -9.16
C VAL A 161 4.23 4.75 -9.46
N THR A 162 3.81 5.92 -8.96
CA THR A 162 4.44 7.20 -9.23
C THR A 162 5.91 7.20 -8.81
N GLY A 163 6.79 7.58 -9.75
CA GLY A 163 8.23 7.60 -9.52
C GLY A 163 8.93 6.25 -9.63
N ALA A 164 8.23 5.18 -10.04
CA ALA A 164 8.85 3.88 -10.32
C ALA A 164 9.65 3.95 -11.64
N GLN A 165 10.92 4.32 -11.54
CA GLN A 165 11.76 4.63 -12.71
C GLN A 165 12.08 3.41 -13.58
N GLU A 166 11.89 2.18 -13.10
CA GLU A 166 12.13 0.96 -13.86
C GLU A 166 10.85 0.37 -14.50
N VAL A 167 9.72 1.06 -14.37
CA VAL A 167 8.48 0.71 -15.09
C VAL A 167 8.52 1.25 -16.51
N THR A 168 8.39 0.35 -17.48
CA THR A 168 8.32 0.62 -18.92
C THR A 168 6.96 0.19 -19.49
N SER A 169 6.76 0.43 -20.79
CA SER A 169 5.57 -0.02 -21.52
C SER A 169 5.38 -1.54 -21.53
N ASP A 170 6.45 -2.33 -21.37
CA ASP A 170 6.37 -3.79 -21.29
C ASP A 170 5.75 -4.24 -19.96
N GLY A 171 6.11 -3.62 -18.84
CA GLY A 171 5.46 -3.89 -17.56
C GLY A 171 3.99 -3.46 -17.55
N VAL A 172 3.69 -2.31 -18.15
CA VAL A 172 2.29 -1.84 -18.29
C VAL A 172 1.45 -2.83 -19.10
N ALA A 173 2.02 -3.56 -20.07
CA ALA A 173 1.31 -4.59 -20.82
C ALA A 173 0.73 -5.69 -19.92
N SER A 174 1.42 -6.03 -18.83
CA SER A 174 0.96 -7.03 -17.86
C SER A 174 -0.32 -6.60 -17.15
N LEU A 175 -0.53 -5.29 -16.95
CA LEU A 175 -1.72 -4.76 -16.28
C LEU A 175 -3.01 -5.00 -17.05
N ALA A 176 -2.97 -5.40 -18.33
CA ALA A 176 -4.15 -5.77 -19.12
C ALA A 176 -5.02 -6.86 -18.45
N LYS A 177 -4.45 -7.65 -17.52
CA LYS A 177 -5.18 -8.65 -16.72
C LYS A 177 -6.05 -8.02 -15.60
N CYS A 178 -5.73 -6.81 -15.16
CA CYS A 178 -6.48 -6.05 -14.15
C CYS A 178 -7.70 -5.37 -14.77
N THR A 179 -8.65 -6.15 -15.29
CA THR A 179 -9.80 -5.61 -16.05
C THR A 179 -10.74 -4.71 -15.25
N ARG A 180 -10.64 -4.71 -13.91
CA ARG A 180 -11.38 -3.83 -12.99
C ARG A 180 -10.67 -2.49 -12.71
N LEU A 181 -9.48 -2.26 -13.28
CA LEU A 181 -8.71 -1.05 -13.05
C LEU A 181 -9.47 0.17 -13.62
N GLU A 182 -9.69 1.15 -12.75
CA GLU A 182 -10.41 2.39 -13.03
C GLU A 182 -9.47 3.60 -13.01
N GLU A 183 -8.41 3.54 -12.20
CA GLU A 183 -7.43 4.61 -12.04
C GLU A 183 -6.01 4.06 -12.06
N LEU A 184 -5.16 4.66 -12.88
CA LEU A 184 -3.76 4.30 -13.02
C LEU A 184 -2.89 5.55 -13.01
N ASN A 185 -1.94 5.61 -12.08
CA ASN A 185 -0.92 6.66 -12.05
C ASN A 185 0.46 6.07 -12.39
N LEU A 186 0.97 6.46 -13.55
CA LEU A 186 2.30 6.13 -14.10
C LEU A 186 3.21 7.37 -14.15
N ALA A 187 2.87 8.44 -13.44
CA ALA A 187 3.67 9.66 -13.48
C ALA A 187 5.11 9.38 -13.04
N ARG A 188 6.09 9.99 -13.72
CA ARG A 188 7.53 9.81 -13.45
C ARG A 188 8.02 8.37 -13.60
N THR A 189 7.46 7.62 -14.55
CA THR A 189 7.96 6.30 -15.00
C THR A 189 8.60 6.40 -16.39
N LYS A 190 9.15 5.30 -16.92
CA LYS A 190 9.68 5.21 -18.29
C LYS A 190 8.62 4.75 -19.32
N ALA A 191 7.33 4.88 -19.00
CA ALA A 191 6.25 4.57 -19.94
C ALA A 191 6.34 5.45 -21.21
N ASP A 192 6.09 4.86 -22.36
CA ASP A 192 6.02 5.54 -23.67
C ASP A 192 4.65 5.31 -24.34
N ASP A 193 4.50 5.73 -25.61
CA ASP A 193 3.26 5.55 -26.36
C ASP A 193 2.81 4.07 -26.45
N GLY A 194 3.73 3.12 -26.33
CA GLY A 194 3.45 1.70 -26.24
C GLY A 194 2.56 1.36 -25.04
N ALA A 195 2.77 2.01 -23.88
CA ALA A 195 1.94 1.83 -22.70
C ALA A 195 0.48 2.20 -22.99
N LEU A 196 0.25 3.33 -23.67
CA LEU A 196 -1.09 3.78 -24.03
C LEU A 196 -1.84 2.74 -24.88
N TRP A 197 -1.15 2.08 -25.82
CA TRP A 197 -1.75 1.00 -26.62
C TRP A 197 -2.16 -0.21 -25.79
N GLN A 198 -1.36 -0.57 -24.79
CA GLN A 198 -1.72 -1.65 -23.88
C GLN A 198 -2.93 -1.28 -23.01
N LEU A 199 -2.99 -0.03 -22.54
CA LEU A 199 -4.06 0.47 -21.68
C LEU A 199 -5.43 0.54 -22.39
N LEU A 200 -5.48 0.54 -23.72
CA LEU A 200 -6.75 0.40 -24.46
C LEU A 200 -7.48 -0.92 -24.15
N LYS A 201 -6.75 -1.95 -23.71
CA LYS A 201 -7.31 -3.25 -23.31
C LYS A 201 -8.03 -3.21 -21.96
N LEU A 202 -7.92 -2.12 -21.20
CA LEU A 202 -8.58 -1.96 -19.90
C LEU A 202 -9.97 -1.32 -20.09
N PRO A 203 -11.06 -2.10 -20.03
CA PRO A 203 -12.39 -1.59 -20.36
C PRO A 203 -12.86 -0.53 -19.36
N ASN A 204 -12.44 -0.62 -18.10
CA ASN A 204 -12.95 0.23 -17.02
C ASN A 204 -12.07 1.44 -16.70
N LEU A 205 -10.96 1.66 -17.40
CA LEU A 205 -10.04 2.75 -17.08
C LEU A 205 -10.70 4.12 -17.35
N ARG A 206 -10.76 4.96 -16.31
CA ARG A 206 -11.40 6.28 -16.30
C ARG A 206 -10.42 7.40 -16.03
N THR A 207 -9.32 7.12 -15.35
CA THR A 207 -8.31 8.12 -15.01
C THR A 207 -6.93 7.54 -15.23
N LEU A 208 -6.13 8.24 -16.01
CA LEU A 208 -4.76 7.90 -16.35
C LEU A 208 -3.89 9.13 -16.12
N ASP A 209 -2.82 8.95 -15.37
CA ASP A 209 -1.78 9.96 -15.20
C ASP A 209 -0.46 9.42 -15.77
N VAL A 210 0.08 10.14 -16.75
CA VAL A 210 1.34 9.86 -17.46
C VAL A 210 2.21 11.12 -17.50
N GLU A 211 2.04 12.03 -16.53
CA GLU A 211 2.89 13.21 -16.40
C GLU A 211 4.36 12.82 -16.19
N PHE A 212 5.28 13.57 -16.81
CA PHE A 212 6.73 13.33 -16.72
C PHE A 212 7.15 11.91 -17.17
N THR A 213 6.56 11.41 -18.26
CA THR A 213 6.92 10.15 -18.93
C THR A 213 7.42 10.42 -20.35
N SER A 214 7.77 9.36 -21.09
CA SER A 214 8.18 9.43 -22.51
C SER A 214 7.00 9.42 -23.49
N VAL A 215 5.76 9.52 -22.99
CA VAL A 215 4.54 9.60 -23.81
C VAL A 215 4.50 10.89 -24.61
N THR A 216 4.17 10.79 -25.90
CA THR A 216 4.13 11.93 -26.84
C THR A 216 2.73 12.53 -26.96
N ALA A 217 2.65 13.76 -27.48
CA ALA A 217 1.38 14.40 -27.82
C ALA A 217 0.54 13.54 -28.79
N THR A 218 1.22 12.89 -29.75
CA THR A 218 0.58 11.99 -30.72
C THR A 218 -0.04 10.78 -30.03
N GLY A 219 0.67 10.16 -29.09
CA GLY A 219 0.16 9.05 -28.29
C GLY A 219 -1.08 9.44 -27.49
N VAL A 220 -1.01 10.56 -26.76
CA VAL A 220 -2.14 11.06 -25.95
C VAL A 220 -3.37 11.37 -26.80
N ASN A 221 -3.20 12.05 -27.93
CA ASN A 221 -4.32 12.43 -28.79
C ASN A 221 -5.06 11.19 -29.31
N ARG A 222 -4.32 10.21 -29.83
CA ARG A 222 -4.90 8.93 -30.27
C ARG A 222 -5.55 8.15 -29.12
N PHE A 223 -4.95 8.14 -27.93
CA PHE A 223 -5.55 7.49 -26.77
C PHE A 223 -6.88 8.17 -26.37
N ARG A 224 -6.94 9.51 -26.37
CA ARG A 224 -8.16 10.28 -26.09
C ARG A 224 -9.24 10.03 -27.14
N GLU A 225 -8.88 9.91 -28.42
CA GLU A 225 -9.81 9.53 -29.49
C GLU A 225 -10.41 8.13 -29.25
N ALA A 226 -9.58 7.17 -28.86
CA ALA A 226 -10.02 5.80 -28.57
C ALA A 226 -10.77 5.66 -27.22
N ARG A 227 -10.47 6.53 -26.24
CA ARG A 227 -11.00 6.50 -24.87
C ARG A 227 -11.47 7.90 -24.43
N PRO A 228 -12.52 8.48 -25.05
CA PRO A 228 -12.95 9.86 -24.79
C PRO A 228 -13.43 10.09 -23.35
N ASN A 229 -13.88 9.02 -22.67
CA ASN A 229 -14.34 9.08 -21.28
C ASN A 229 -13.21 8.87 -20.25
N CYS A 230 -11.97 8.60 -20.70
CA CYS A 230 -10.82 8.47 -19.82
C CYS A 230 -10.14 9.83 -19.68
N ARG A 231 -10.08 10.35 -18.45
CA ARG A 231 -9.32 11.56 -18.15
C ARG A 231 -7.83 11.24 -18.17
N VAL A 232 -7.08 11.96 -19.00
CA VAL A 232 -5.63 11.80 -19.14
C VAL A 232 -4.91 13.05 -18.67
N TYR A 233 -4.14 12.90 -17.59
CA TYR A 233 -3.17 13.87 -17.09
C TYR A 233 -1.83 13.62 -17.77
N TRP A 234 -1.31 14.64 -18.45
CA TRP A 234 -0.09 14.56 -19.25
C TRP A 234 0.48 15.97 -19.42
N ASN A 235 1.81 16.08 -19.33
CA ASN A 235 2.55 17.31 -19.53
C ASN A 235 3.38 17.18 -20.81
N GLU A 236 3.47 18.26 -21.60
CA GLU A 236 4.39 18.30 -22.74
C GLU A 236 5.83 18.04 -22.25
N PRO A 237 6.58 17.13 -22.91
CA PRO A 237 8.01 16.98 -22.65
C PRO A 237 8.72 18.31 -22.94
N PHE A 238 9.57 18.75 -22.01
CA PHE A 238 10.45 19.91 -22.19
C PHE A 238 11.60 19.61 -23.16
#